data_AF-A0A1I9G9Q1-F1
#
_entry.id   AF-A0A1I9G9Q1-F1
#
_cell.length_a   1.000
_cell.length_b   1.000
_cell.length_c   1.000
_cell.angle_alpha   90.00
_cell.angle_beta   90.00
_cell.angle_gamma   90.00
#
_symmetry.space_group_name_H-M   'P 1'
#
loop_
_entity.id
_entity.type
_entity.pdbx_description
1 polymer ?
#
loop_
_entity_poly.entity_id
_entity_poly.type
_entity_poly.pdbx_seq_one_letter_code
_entity_poly.pdbx_strand_id
1 'polypeptide(L)'
;DWNTESHPYKKLEYGKWELIIPADKDGNCPIKHGSIIKVAVKKNGVFHFKLSPWAHYVTRPKETTVYHMPFYNPPESECYRFKHPRPSKPESLRIYEAHVGISSSEGKVNTYKNFANDVIPRIKKQGYNTIQLMAIMEHVYYASFGYQVTSFFAPSRFLF
;
A
#
# COMPACT_ATOMS: atom_id res chain seq x y z
N ASP A 1 -0.34 -6.95 22.91
CA ASP A 1 0.38 -6.27 24.00
C ASP A 1 1.75 -5.69 23.64
N TRP A 2 2.08 -5.48 22.34
CA TRP A 2 3.32 -4.81 21.90
C TRP A 2 4.65 -5.31 22.52
N ASN A 3 4.67 -6.56 23.00
CA ASN A 3 5.86 -7.17 23.58
C ASN A 3 6.92 -7.45 22.49
N THR A 4 8.05 -6.73 22.55
CA THR A 4 9.12 -6.77 21.55
C THR A 4 9.92 -8.07 21.53
N GLU A 5 9.87 -8.88 22.59
CA GLU A 5 10.67 -10.10 22.74
C GLU A 5 9.86 -11.38 22.56
N SER A 6 8.54 -11.27 22.42
CA SER A 6 7.63 -12.41 22.31
C SER A 6 7.77 -13.24 21.01
N HIS A 7 8.20 -12.61 19.91
CA HIS A 7 8.29 -13.25 18.58
C HIS A 7 9.65 -12.95 17.92
N PRO A 8 10.75 -13.53 18.42
CA PRO A 8 12.08 -13.28 17.87
C PRO A 8 12.25 -13.93 16.50
N TYR A 9 12.88 -13.20 15.58
CA TYR A 9 13.27 -13.74 14.28
C TYR A 9 14.51 -14.62 14.43
N LYS A 10 14.59 -15.68 13.64
CA LYS A 10 15.78 -16.50 13.46
C LYS A 10 16.68 -15.86 12.41
N LYS A 11 17.95 -15.65 12.75
CA LYS A 11 18.96 -15.14 11.83
C LYS A 11 19.32 -16.23 10.81
N LEU A 12 19.41 -15.83 9.54
CA LEU A 12 19.82 -16.66 8.43
C LEU A 12 21.13 -16.14 7.82
N GLU A 13 21.64 -16.85 6.82
CA GLU A 13 22.76 -16.41 6.01
C GLU A 13 22.45 -15.09 5.27
N TYR A 14 23.51 -14.41 4.81
CA TYR A 14 23.42 -13.16 4.04
C TYR A 14 22.68 -12.02 4.77
N GLY A 15 22.65 -12.05 6.11
CA GLY A 15 22.01 -11.00 6.92
C GLY A 15 20.48 -11.03 6.88
N LYS A 16 19.88 -12.13 6.40
CA LYS A 16 18.43 -12.32 6.37
C LYS A 16 17.90 -12.77 7.74
N TRP A 17 16.59 -12.62 7.93
CA TRP A 17 15.89 -12.97 9.15
C TRP A 17 14.55 -13.61 8.78
N GLU A 18 14.17 -14.70 9.43
CA GLU A 18 12.89 -15.39 9.24
C GLU A 18 12.11 -15.49 10.55
N LEU A 19 10.79 -15.39 10.46
CA LEU A 19 9.87 -15.68 11.56
C LEU A 19 8.68 -16.43 10.99
N ILE A 20 8.37 -17.59 11.58
CA ILE A 20 7.18 -18.37 11.28
C ILE A 20 6.32 -18.36 12.53
N ILE A 21 5.14 -17.76 12.45
CA ILE A 21 4.17 -17.77 13.53
C ILE A 21 3.17 -18.88 13.23
N PRO A 22 2.99 -19.87 14.14
CA PRO A 22 2.05 -20.96 13.90
C PRO A 22 0.61 -20.44 13.82
N ALA A 23 -0.25 -21.20 13.14
CA ALA A 23 -1.68 -20.94 13.12
C ALA A 23 -2.27 -20.97 14.53
N ASP A 24 -3.42 -20.32 14.72
CA ASP A 24 -4.18 -20.44 15.95
C ASP A 24 -4.81 -21.85 16.10
N LYS A 25 -5.52 -22.07 17.21
CA LYS A 25 -6.13 -23.38 17.54
C LYS A 25 -7.12 -23.87 16.48
N ASP A 26 -7.69 -22.94 15.70
CA ASP A 26 -8.68 -23.22 14.67
C ASP A 26 -8.03 -23.28 13.26
N GLY A 27 -6.69 -23.19 13.18
CA GLY A 27 -5.94 -23.24 11.93
C GLY A 27 -5.89 -21.92 11.17
N ASN A 28 -6.30 -20.80 11.76
CA ASN A 28 -6.32 -19.49 11.11
C ASN A 28 -5.01 -18.71 11.33
N CYS A 29 -4.82 -17.67 10.52
CA CYS A 29 -3.73 -16.73 10.71
C CYS A 29 -3.89 -16.01 12.07
N PRO A 30 -2.88 -16.05 12.97
CA PRO A 30 -2.99 -15.46 14.31
C PRO A 30 -3.02 -13.93 14.31
N ILE A 31 -2.64 -13.29 13.19
CA ILE A 31 -2.68 -11.84 13.02
C ILE A 31 -3.95 -11.47 12.25
N LYS A 32 -4.90 -10.82 12.94
CA LYS A 32 -6.15 -10.38 12.32
C LYS A 32 -5.90 -9.29 11.28
N HIS A 33 -6.64 -9.32 10.17
CA HIS A 33 -6.65 -8.25 9.18
C HIS A 33 -6.84 -6.87 9.84
N GLY A 34 -6.05 -5.88 9.41
CA GLY A 34 -6.14 -4.50 9.89
C GLY A 34 -5.41 -4.24 11.21
N SER A 35 -4.94 -5.28 11.91
CA SER A 35 -4.13 -5.14 13.12
C SER A 35 -2.82 -4.41 12.80
N ILE A 36 -2.41 -3.48 13.66
CA ILE A 36 -1.15 -2.76 13.44
C ILE A 36 0.04 -3.64 13.83
N ILE A 37 0.99 -3.76 12.91
CA ILE A 37 2.24 -4.50 13.11
C ILE A 37 3.46 -3.59 12.86
N LYS A 38 4.59 -3.92 13.50
CA LYS A 38 5.89 -3.27 13.27
C LYS A 38 7.01 -4.30 13.41
N VAL A 39 8.12 -4.07 12.73
CA VAL A 39 9.37 -4.82 12.94
C VAL A 39 10.14 -4.14 14.07
N ALA A 40 10.49 -4.88 15.11
CA ALA A 40 11.32 -4.39 16.20
C ALA A 40 12.79 -4.76 15.92
N VAL A 41 13.66 -3.76 15.82
CA VAL A 41 15.09 -3.93 15.55
C VAL A 41 15.87 -3.48 16.77
N LYS A 42 16.63 -4.39 17.39
CA LYS A 42 17.48 -4.07 18.55
C LYS A 42 18.83 -3.54 18.09
N LYS A 43 19.21 -2.34 18.53
CA LYS A 43 20.52 -1.72 18.31
C LYS A 43 21.01 -1.11 19.62
N ASN A 44 22.25 -1.40 20.02
CA ASN A 44 22.85 -0.90 21.27
C ASN A 44 21.97 -1.13 22.51
N GLY A 45 21.33 -2.30 22.60
CA GLY A 45 20.42 -2.65 23.69
C GLY A 45 19.01 -2.05 23.61
N VAL A 46 18.76 -1.11 22.69
CA VAL A 46 17.47 -0.42 22.55
C VAL A 46 16.70 -0.94 21.34
N PHE A 47 15.39 -1.14 21.50
CA PHE A 47 14.50 -1.50 20.40
C PHE A 47 14.03 -0.28 19.60
N HIS A 48 14.12 -0.38 18.29
CA HIS A 48 13.58 0.58 17.34
C HIS A 48 12.47 -0.07 16.51
N PHE A 49 11.31 0.58 16.47
CA PHE A 49 10.22 0.12 15.61
C PHE A 49 10.38 0.66 14.18
N LYS A 50 10.22 -0.23 13.20
CA LYS A 50 10.27 0.06 11.77
C LYS A 50 9.05 -0.52 11.07
N LEU A 51 8.66 0.11 9.97
CA LEU A 51 7.75 -0.53 9.00
C LEU A 51 8.58 -1.53 8.18
N SER A 52 7.95 -2.60 7.72
CA SER A 52 8.63 -3.52 6.80
C SER A 52 8.92 -2.80 5.48
N PRO A 53 10.12 -2.96 4.88
CA PRO A 53 10.36 -2.53 3.51
C PRO A 53 9.37 -3.14 2.50
N TRP A 54 8.77 -4.27 2.86
CA TRP A 54 7.79 -5.05 2.09
C TRP A 54 6.35 -4.83 2.56
N ALA A 55 6.07 -3.73 3.26
CA ALA A 55 4.71 -3.42 3.69
C ALA A 55 3.76 -3.29 2.49
N HIS A 56 2.68 -4.07 2.47
CA HIS A 56 1.64 -3.97 1.44
C HIS A 56 0.65 -2.84 1.69
N TYR A 57 0.58 -2.33 2.91
CA TYR A 57 -0.31 -1.25 3.27
C TYR A 57 0.22 -0.49 4.48
N VAL A 58 0.12 0.82 4.43
CA VAL A 58 0.49 1.71 5.53
C VAL A 58 -0.56 2.81 5.67
N THR A 59 -0.76 3.28 6.89
CA THR A 59 -1.76 4.31 7.19
C THR A 59 -1.18 5.32 8.17
N ARG A 60 -1.70 6.54 8.13
CA ARG A 60 -1.41 7.58 9.12
C ARG A 60 -2.70 7.95 9.84
N PRO A 61 -2.83 7.68 11.15
CA PRO A 61 -3.92 8.23 11.95
C PRO A 61 -3.93 9.75 11.87
N LYS A 62 -5.10 10.39 12.02
CA LYS A 62 -5.18 11.86 11.93
C LYS A 62 -4.44 12.54 13.09
N GLU A 63 -4.28 11.83 14.18
CA GLU A 63 -3.79 12.30 15.46
C GLU A 63 -2.26 12.28 15.55
N THR A 64 -1.56 11.64 14.60
CA THR A 64 -0.09 11.50 14.66
C THR A 64 0.56 11.71 13.30
N THR A 65 1.84 12.06 13.31
CA THR A 65 2.69 12.11 12.11
C THR A 65 3.32 10.76 11.77
N VAL A 66 3.14 9.75 12.64
CA VAL A 66 3.80 8.45 12.54
C VAL A 66 2.92 7.51 11.72
N TYR A 67 3.53 6.89 10.71
CA TYR A 67 2.85 5.86 9.93
C TYR A 67 2.80 4.53 10.69
N HIS A 68 1.72 3.81 10.45
CA HIS A 68 1.47 2.46 10.90
C HIS A 68 1.41 1.51 9.70
N MET A 69 1.69 0.23 9.95
CA MET A 69 1.56 -0.83 8.96
C MET A 69 0.43 -1.75 9.42
N PRO A 70 -0.81 -1.53 8.96
CA PRO A 70 -1.87 -2.52 9.14
C PRO A 70 -1.52 -3.81 8.41
N PHE A 71 -1.77 -4.95 9.05
CA PHE A 71 -1.62 -6.25 8.40
C PHE A 71 -2.71 -6.43 7.35
N TYR A 72 -2.31 -6.36 6.08
CA TYR A 72 -3.21 -6.47 4.95
C TYR A 72 -3.37 -7.93 4.54
N ASN A 73 -4.47 -8.54 4.99
CA ASN A 73 -4.85 -9.92 4.73
C ASN A 73 -6.39 -10.01 4.75
N PRO A 74 -7.08 -9.30 3.82
CA PRO A 74 -8.54 -9.24 3.81
C PRO A 74 -9.14 -10.64 3.64
N PRO A 75 -10.37 -10.88 4.14
CA PRO A 75 -11.08 -12.13 3.88
C PRO A 75 -11.38 -12.26 2.38
N GLU A 76 -11.57 -13.51 1.91
CA GLU A 76 -11.78 -13.81 0.48
C GLU A 76 -12.97 -13.05 -0.13
N SER A 77 -13.99 -12.72 0.68
CA SER A 77 -15.14 -11.91 0.26
C SER A 77 -14.81 -10.45 -0.08
N GLU A 78 -13.69 -9.93 0.43
CA GLU A 78 -13.23 -8.55 0.22
C GLU A 78 -12.08 -8.47 -0.82
N CYS A 79 -11.50 -9.61 -1.19
CA CYS A 79 -10.46 -9.68 -2.23
C CYS A 79 -11.02 -9.30 -3.60
N TYR A 80 -10.43 -8.27 -4.23
CA TYR A 80 -10.79 -7.89 -5.60
C TYR A 80 -10.32 -8.96 -6.60
N ARG A 81 -11.27 -9.49 -7.39
CA ARG A 81 -10.97 -10.38 -8.52
C ARG A 81 -11.00 -9.60 -9.83
N PHE A 82 -9.88 -9.60 -10.56
CA PHE A 82 -9.81 -9.01 -11.89
C PHE A 82 -10.80 -9.69 -12.84
N LYS A 83 -11.65 -8.89 -13.49
CA LYS A 83 -12.71 -9.37 -14.39
C LYS A 83 -12.36 -9.23 -15.87
N HIS A 84 -11.33 -8.45 -16.18
CA HIS A 84 -10.98 -8.08 -17.55
C HIS A 84 -9.53 -8.45 -17.86
N PRO A 85 -9.23 -8.95 -19.08
CA PRO A 85 -7.87 -9.20 -19.51
C PRO A 85 -7.13 -7.88 -19.77
N ARG A 86 -5.80 -7.97 -19.89
CA ARG A 86 -5.00 -6.83 -20.38
C ARG A 86 -5.36 -6.55 -21.84
N PRO A 87 -5.52 -5.27 -22.24
CA PRO A 87 -5.67 -4.92 -23.66
C PRO A 87 -4.46 -5.36 -24.48
N SER A 88 -4.65 -5.56 -25.80
CA SER A 88 -3.54 -5.76 -26.72
C SER A 88 -2.64 -4.52 -26.77
N LYS A 89 -1.35 -4.72 -27.06
CA LYS A 89 -0.42 -3.61 -27.26
C LYS A 89 -0.91 -2.73 -28.42
N PRO A 90 -1.11 -1.41 -28.21
CA PRO A 90 -1.53 -0.52 -29.29
C PRO A 90 -0.38 -0.26 -30.27
N GLU A 91 -0.72 0.08 -31.51
CA GLU A 91 0.26 0.45 -32.55
C GLU A 91 1.00 1.74 -32.19
N SER A 92 0.31 2.69 -31.56
CA SER A 92 0.87 3.97 -31.11
C SER A 92 0.30 4.33 -29.74
N LEU A 93 1.14 4.89 -28.87
CA LEU A 93 0.71 5.31 -27.53
C LEU A 93 0.08 6.70 -27.60
N ARG A 94 -1.12 6.83 -27.03
CA ARG A 94 -1.76 8.10 -26.71
C ARG A 94 -2.00 8.10 -25.21
N ILE A 95 -1.05 8.70 -24.49
CA ILE A 95 -0.93 8.61 -23.04
C ILE A 95 -1.66 9.77 -22.39
N TYR A 96 -2.56 9.46 -21.47
CA TYR A 96 -3.12 10.42 -20.53
C TYR A 96 -2.35 10.31 -19.21
N GLU A 97 -1.51 11.29 -18.89
CA GLU A 97 -0.85 11.36 -17.59
C GLU A 97 -1.85 11.82 -16.52
N ALA A 98 -1.90 11.09 -15.41
CA ALA A 98 -2.90 11.33 -14.37
C ALA A 98 -2.34 11.15 -12.96
N HIS A 99 -2.82 12.00 -12.06
CA HIS A 99 -2.66 11.87 -10.63
C HIS A 99 -4.05 11.78 -9.98
N VAL A 100 -4.36 10.65 -9.36
CA VAL A 100 -5.69 10.34 -8.80
C VAL A 100 -6.14 11.41 -7.80
N GLY A 101 -5.27 11.80 -6.87
CA GLY A 101 -5.65 12.65 -5.73
C GLY A 101 -6.12 14.06 -6.12
N ILE A 102 -5.77 14.57 -7.30
CA ILE A 102 -6.16 15.90 -7.79
C ILE A 102 -7.17 15.84 -8.92
N SER A 103 -7.74 14.66 -9.19
CA SER A 103 -8.58 14.43 -10.36
C SER A 103 -10.06 14.80 -10.16
N SER A 104 -10.40 15.44 -9.04
CA SER A 104 -11.74 15.93 -8.73
C SER A 104 -11.78 17.45 -8.81
N SER A 105 -12.95 18.01 -9.13
CA SER A 105 -13.20 19.45 -9.01
C SER A 105 -13.35 19.90 -7.55
N GLU A 106 -13.52 18.96 -6.61
CA GLU A 106 -13.58 19.26 -5.19
C GLU A 106 -12.19 19.52 -4.61
N GLY A 107 -12.07 20.48 -3.68
CA GLY A 107 -10.84 20.80 -2.96
C GLY A 107 -10.44 19.75 -1.91
N LYS A 108 -10.47 18.47 -2.27
CA LYS A 108 -10.14 17.33 -1.41
C LYS A 108 -9.33 16.31 -2.19
N VAL A 109 -8.61 15.43 -1.49
CA VAL A 109 -7.94 14.31 -2.14
C VAL A 109 -9.00 13.34 -2.68
N ASN A 110 -8.99 13.11 -3.98
CA ASN A 110 -9.93 12.21 -4.63
C ASN A 110 -9.53 10.73 -4.46
N THR A 111 -10.50 9.83 -4.64
CA THR A 111 -10.30 8.38 -4.44
C THR A 111 -10.10 7.62 -5.75
N TYR A 112 -9.49 6.43 -5.69
CA TYR A 112 -9.36 5.49 -6.80
C TYR A 112 -10.72 5.13 -7.39
N LYS A 113 -11.74 4.98 -6.53
CA LYS A 113 -13.10 4.64 -6.96
C LYS A 113 -13.72 5.76 -7.80
N ASN A 114 -13.58 7.00 -7.36
CA ASN A 114 -14.07 8.16 -8.12
C ASN A 114 -13.27 8.35 -9.40
N PHE A 115 -11.94 8.21 -9.36
CA PHE A 115 -11.13 8.25 -10.58
C PHE A 115 -11.57 7.19 -11.61
N ALA A 116 -11.84 5.97 -11.15
CA ALA A 116 -12.31 4.89 -12.01
C ALA A 116 -13.70 5.16 -12.61
N ASN A 117 -14.61 5.74 -11.83
CA ASN A 117 -15.99 5.97 -12.27
C ASN A 117 -16.16 7.24 -13.11
N ASP A 118 -15.42 8.31 -12.79
CA ASP A 118 -15.70 9.64 -13.33
C ASP A 118 -14.63 10.07 -14.35
N VAL A 119 -13.37 9.69 -14.14
CA VAL A 119 -12.23 10.17 -14.94
C VAL A 119 -11.89 9.21 -16.07
N ILE A 120 -11.84 7.90 -15.82
CA ILE A 120 -11.53 6.90 -16.85
C ILE A 120 -12.50 6.97 -18.05
N PRO A 121 -13.83 7.11 -17.89
CA PRO A 121 -14.74 7.26 -19.03
C PRO A 121 -14.44 8.51 -19.87
N ARG A 122 -14.03 9.61 -19.23
CA ARG A 122 -13.64 10.84 -19.92
C ARG A 122 -12.36 10.65 -20.73
N ILE A 123 -11.34 10.00 -20.14
CA ILE A 123 -10.08 9.67 -20.84
C ILE A 123 -10.38 8.84 -22.09
N LYS A 124 -11.24 7.82 -21.95
CA LYS A 124 -11.69 6.97 -23.07
C LYS A 124 -12.42 7.77 -24.14
N LYS A 125 -13.36 8.65 -23.76
CA LYS A 125 -14.11 9.52 -24.69
C LYS A 125 -13.20 10.46 -25.48
N GLN A 126 -12.08 10.88 -24.90
CA GLN A 126 -11.09 11.73 -25.55
C GLN A 126 -10.15 10.96 -26.51
N GLY A 127 -10.24 9.64 -26.59
CA GLY A 127 -9.49 8.83 -27.56
C GLY A 127 -8.09 8.40 -27.11
N TYR A 128 -7.73 8.65 -25.85
CA TYR A 128 -6.51 8.11 -25.24
C TYR A 128 -6.62 6.58 -25.10
N ASN A 129 -5.49 5.89 -25.22
CA ASN A 129 -5.44 4.42 -25.15
C ASN A 129 -4.57 3.90 -24.02
N THR A 130 -3.84 4.78 -23.32
CA THR A 130 -2.93 4.45 -22.23
C THR A 130 -3.06 5.49 -21.13
N ILE A 131 -3.01 5.08 -19.87
CA ILE A 131 -2.96 5.99 -18.72
C ILE A 131 -1.60 5.83 -18.06
N GLN A 132 -0.86 6.92 -17.91
CA GLN A 132 0.31 6.97 -17.04
C GLN A 132 -0.16 7.41 -15.65
N LEU A 133 -0.20 6.46 -14.72
CA LEU A 133 -0.62 6.73 -13.34
C LEU A 133 0.57 7.14 -12.49
N MET A 134 0.50 8.35 -11.93
CA MET A 134 1.49 8.90 -11.02
C MET A 134 1.11 8.70 -9.56
N ALA A 135 2.10 8.82 -8.67
CA ALA A 135 1.92 8.85 -7.21
C ALA A 135 1.19 7.63 -6.62
N ILE A 136 1.33 6.45 -7.26
CA ILE A 136 0.72 5.21 -6.79
C ILE A 136 1.50 4.59 -5.63
N MET A 137 2.84 4.63 -5.68
CA MET A 137 3.67 4.15 -4.58
C MET A 137 3.53 5.10 -3.38
N GLU A 138 3.47 4.56 -2.17
CA GLU A 138 3.22 5.37 -0.99
C GLU A 138 4.34 6.38 -0.72
N HIS A 139 3.93 7.63 -0.49
CA HIS A 139 4.78 8.78 -0.28
C HIS A 139 4.16 9.63 0.83
N VAL A 140 4.89 9.89 1.92
CA VAL A 140 4.32 10.58 3.09
C VAL A 140 4.05 12.06 2.81
N TYR A 141 4.87 12.67 1.96
CA TYR A 141 4.75 14.08 1.61
C TYR A 141 3.92 14.23 0.33
N TYR A 142 2.64 14.56 0.48
CA TYR A 142 1.71 14.67 -0.66
C TYR A 142 2.17 15.66 -1.74
N ALA A 143 2.77 16.78 -1.33
CA ALA A 143 3.33 17.78 -2.24
C ALA A 143 4.60 17.31 -2.98
N SER A 144 5.13 16.12 -2.69
CA SER A 144 6.19 15.49 -3.49
C SER A 144 5.68 14.99 -4.85
N PHE A 145 4.37 14.99 -5.10
CA PHE A 145 3.77 14.47 -6.34
C PHE A 145 4.12 12.99 -6.59
N GLY A 146 4.36 12.22 -5.51
CA GLY A 146 4.75 10.82 -5.57
C GLY A 146 6.25 10.55 -5.66
N TYR A 147 7.09 11.58 -5.75
CA TYR A 147 8.54 11.39 -5.95
C TYR A 147 9.32 11.04 -4.68
N GLN A 148 8.77 11.31 -3.49
CA GLN A 148 9.39 10.95 -2.21
C GLN A 148 8.76 9.68 -1.63
N VAL A 149 9.05 8.54 -2.26
CA VAL A 149 8.54 7.23 -1.88
C VAL A 149 9.07 6.80 -0.51
N THR A 150 8.19 6.22 0.31
CA THR A 150 8.51 5.74 1.66
C THR A 150 8.21 4.26 1.87
N SER A 151 7.17 3.73 1.22
CA SER A 151 6.82 2.30 1.26
C SER A 151 6.59 1.81 -0.16
N PHE A 152 7.58 1.11 -0.71
CA PHE A 152 7.65 0.78 -2.14
C PHE A 152 6.57 -0.21 -2.60
N PHE A 153 6.08 -1.06 -1.70
CA PHE A 153 5.09 -2.09 -1.99
C PHE A 153 3.68 -1.71 -1.52
N ALA A 154 3.51 -0.52 -0.95
CA ALA A 154 2.22 -0.03 -0.50
C ALA A 154 1.62 0.91 -1.56
N PRO A 155 0.39 0.64 -2.03
CA PRO A 155 -0.36 1.64 -2.79
C PRO A 155 -0.72 2.81 -1.87
N SER A 156 -0.64 4.04 -2.39
CA SER A 156 -0.78 5.22 -1.55
C SER A 156 -2.15 5.33 -0.91
N ARG A 157 -2.19 5.51 0.42
CA ARG A 157 -3.43 5.62 1.19
C ARG A 157 -4.22 6.87 0.87
N PHE A 158 -3.58 7.96 0.44
CA PHE A 158 -4.26 9.22 0.12
C PHE A 158 -5.43 9.03 -0.86
N LEU A 159 -5.35 7.97 -1.66
CA LEU A 159 -6.23 7.71 -2.78
C LEU A 159 -7.33 6.68 -2.46
N PHE A 160 -7.45 6.17 -1.23
CA PHE A 160 -8.53 5.23 -0.83
C PHE A 160 -9.74 5.92 -0.18
#